data_AF-A0A959WBS9-F1
#
_entry.id   AF-A0A959WBS9-F1
#
_cell.length_a   1.000
_cell.length_b   1.000
_cell.length_c   1.000
_cell.angle_alpha   90.00
_cell.angle_beta   90.00
_cell.angle_gamma   90.00
#
_symmetry.space_group_name_H-M   'P 1'
#
loop_
_entity.id
_entity.type
_entity.pdbx_description
1 polymer ?
#
loop_
_entity_poly.entity_id
_entity_poly.type
_entity_poly.pdbx_seq_one_letter_code
_entity_poly.pdbx_strand_id
1 'polypeptide(L)' 'EKGSMQEEFLVHTREGQECPRCGGPISRIVVGGRSTYFCAACQTRLRKRRRPRARAARR' A
#
# COMPACT_ATOMS: atom_id res chain seq x y z
N GLU A 1 6.36 29.11 11.24
CA GLU A 1 7.14 27.92 11.64
C GLU A 1 7.23 26.94 10.45
N LYS A 2 8.29 26.13 10.34
CA LYS A 2 8.39 25.06 9.32
C LYS A 2 7.98 23.73 9.96
N GLY A 3 7.14 22.96 9.28
CA GLY A 3 6.80 21.60 9.71
C GLY A 3 7.93 20.61 9.45
N SER A 4 8.00 19.54 10.25
CA SER A 4 9.03 18.47 10.19
C SER A 4 8.50 17.10 9.76
N MET A 5 7.19 16.93 9.56
CA MET A 5 6.57 15.61 9.34
C MET A 5 7.11 14.90 8.09
N GLN A 6 7.59 15.63 7.08
CA GLN A 6 8.20 15.06 5.87
C GLN A 6 9.38 14.12 6.14
N GLU A 7 10.07 14.27 7.27
CA GLU A 7 11.21 13.44 7.66
C GLU A 7 10.77 12.02 8.06
N GLU A 8 9.52 11.89 8.54
CA GLU A 8 8.92 10.65 9.03
C GLU A 8 8.16 9.87 7.93
N PHE A 9 8.19 10.32 6.67
CA PHE A 9 7.49 9.65 5.58
C PHE A 9 8.08 8.28 5.25
N LEU A 10 7.33 7.20 5.49
CA LEU A 10 7.81 5.85 5.20
C LEU A 10 7.94 5.53 3.71
N VAL A 11 7.06 6.08 2.86
CA VAL A 11 7.00 5.74 1.42
C VAL A 11 6.92 6.93 0.48
N HIS A 12 6.38 8.07 0.92
CA HIS A 12 6.18 9.23 0.06
C HIS A 12 7.52 9.79 -0.41
N THR A 13 7.64 10.11 -1.71
CA THR A 13 8.89 10.59 -2.34
C THR A 13 10.11 9.67 -2.18
N ARG A 14 9.88 8.37 -1.93
CA ARG A 14 10.94 7.36 -1.76
C ARG A 14 10.94 6.30 -2.87
N GLU A 15 10.50 6.66 -4.08
CA GLU A 15 10.55 5.75 -5.25
C GLU A 15 11.96 5.17 -5.43
N GLY A 16 12.04 3.85 -5.60
CA GLY A 16 13.30 3.11 -5.73
C GLY A 16 14.00 2.79 -4.41
N GLN A 17 13.66 3.45 -3.29
CA GLN A 17 14.23 3.10 -1.98
C GLN A 17 13.61 1.83 -1.41
N GLU A 18 14.31 1.22 -0.46
CA GLU A 18 13.87 0.01 0.23
C GLU A 18 12.70 0.29 1.17
N CYS A 19 11.70 -0.59 1.15
CA CYS A 19 10.59 -0.53 2.08
C CYS A 19 11.09 -0.85 3.51
N PRO A 20 10.82 0.01 4.51
CA PRO A 20 11.30 -0.21 5.88
C PRO A 20 10.66 -1.42 6.56
N ARG A 21 9.63 -2.03 5.96
CA ARG A 21 8.96 -3.22 6.48
C ARG A 21 9.47 -4.53 5.87
N CYS A 22 9.77 -4.54 4.57
CA CYS A 22 10.06 -5.78 3.86
C CYS A 22 11.29 -5.74 2.93
N GLY A 23 12.04 -4.63 2.89
CA GLY A 23 13.21 -4.43 2.02
C GLY A 23 12.89 -4.24 0.53
N GLY A 24 11.74 -4.70 0.05
CA GLY A 24 11.35 -4.56 -1.36
C GLY A 24 11.26 -3.08 -1.82
N PRO A 25 11.48 -2.79 -3.12
CA PRO A 25 11.54 -1.42 -3.61
C PRO A 25 10.17 -0.74 -3.56
N ILE A 26 10.16 0.53 -3.15
CA ILE A 26 8.98 1.39 -3.21
C ILE A 26 8.72 1.78 -4.67
N SER A 27 7.49 1.60 -5.11
CA SER A 27 7.01 1.93 -6.45
C SER A 27 6.17 3.21 -6.45
N ARG A 28 6.16 3.91 -7.57
CA ARG A 28 5.28 5.06 -7.81
C ARG A 28 4.38 4.79 -9.01
N ILE A 29 3.12 5.18 -8.89
CA ILE A 29 2.17 5.22 -10.00
C ILE A 29 1.44 6.57 -10.02
N VAL A 30 0.80 6.89 -11.13
CA VAL A 30 -0.12 8.02 -11.21
C VAL A 30 -1.55 7.48 -11.30
N VAL A 31 -2.41 7.91 -10.38
CA VAL A 31 -3.84 7.52 -10.34
C VAL A 31 -4.66 8.79 -10.34
N GLY A 32 -5.52 8.97 -11.35
CA GLY A 32 -6.36 10.18 -11.47
C GLY A 32 -5.55 11.49 -11.43
N GLY A 33 -4.36 11.50 -12.05
CA GLY A 33 -3.45 12.65 -12.06
C GLY A 33 -2.64 12.87 -10.78
N ARG A 34 -2.79 12.02 -9.75
CA ARG A 34 -2.05 12.13 -8.48
C ARG A 34 -0.96 11.07 -8.38
N SER A 35 0.24 11.48 -8.01
CA SER A 35 1.34 10.56 -7.71
C SER A 35 1.05 9.79 -6.43
N THR A 36 1.17 8.48 -6.50
CA THR A 36 0.94 7.55 -5.39
C THR A 36 2.18 6.68 -5.21
N TYR A 37 2.77 6.70 -4.02
CA TYR A 37 3.91 5.87 -3.65
C TYR A 37 3.43 4.72 -2.78
N PHE A 38 3.89 3.50 -3.06
CA PHE A 38 3.49 2.31 -2.30
C PHE A 38 4.53 1.20 -2.41
N CYS A 39 4.54 0.29 -1.44
CA CYS A 39 5.31 -0.95 -1.55
C CYS A 39 4.44 -2.05 -2.18
N ALA A 40 4.85 -2.59 -3.32
CA ALA A 40 4.07 -3.61 -4.04
C ALA A 40 3.92 -4.93 -3.25
N ALA A 41 4.89 -5.25 -2.39
CA ALA A 41 4.83 -6.42 -1.52
C ALA A 41 3.91 -6.20 -0.31
N CYS A 42 4.03 -5.06 0.38
CA CYS A 42 3.24 -4.78 1.60
C CYS A 42 1.82 -4.28 1.34
N GLN A 43 1.62 -3.47 0.30
CA GLN A 43 0.34 -2.85 -0.04
C GLN A 43 -0.29 -3.55 -1.25
N THR A 44 -0.41 -4.87 -1.15
CA THR A 44 -1.09 -5.68 -2.15
C THR A 44 -2.56 -5.25 -2.25
N ARG A 45 -3.10 -5.21 -3.47
CA ARG A 45 -4.55 -5.01 -3.66
C ARG A 45 -5.26 -6.11 -2.87
N LEU A 46 -6.03 -5.73 -1.85
CA LEU A 46 -6.91 -6.64 -1.11
C LEU A 46 -7.97 -7.19 -2.08
N ARG A 47 -7.61 -8.20 -2.87
CA ARG A 47 -8.55 -8.97 -3.67
C ARG A 47 -8.59 -10.38 -3.11
N LYS A 48 -9.78 -10.69 -2.55
CA LYS A 48 -10.34 -11.99 -2.09
C LYS A 48 -10.27 -12.16 -0.56
N ARG A 49 -11.39 -12.24 0.16
CA ARG A 49 -12.52 -13.16 -0.07
C ARG A 49 -13.90 -12.47 -0.04
N ARG A 50 -14.65 -12.53 -1.15
CA ARG A 50 -16.10 -12.80 -1.00
C ARG A 50 -16.17 -14.17 -0.34
N ARG A 51 -16.61 -14.24 0.92
CA ARG A 51 -17.10 -15.50 1.49
C ARG A 51 -18.47 -15.71 0.82
N PRO A 52 -18.69 -16.67 -0.12
CA PRO A 52 -20.05 -17.14 -0.29
C PRO A 52 -20.47 -17.69 1.07
N ARG A 53 -21.62 -17.25 1.58
CA ARG A 53 -22.22 -17.78 2.81
C ARG A 53 -22.67 -19.23 2.58
N ALA A 54 -21.75 -20.15 2.30
CA ALA A 54 -21.99 -21.59 2.24
C ALA A 54 -22.08 -22.19 3.66
N ARG A 55 -22.86 -21.54 4.53
CA ARG A 55 -23.27 -22.01 5.87
C ARG A 55 -24.73 -21.59 6.16
N ALA A 56 -25.59 -21.66 5.14
CA ALA A 56 -27.05 -21.58 5.30
C ALA A 56 -27.78 -22.83 4.75
N ALA A 57 -27.03 -23.87 4.37
CA ALA A 57 -27.57 -25.17 3.92
C ALA A 57 -27.29 -26.27 4.96
N ARG A 58 -27.59 -25.98 6.23
CA ARG A 58 -27.83 -27.01 7.25
C ARG A 58 -29.28 -26.81 7.70
N ARG A 59 -30.20 -27.24 6.84
CA ARG A 59 -31.47 -27.80 7.28
C ARG A 59 -31.22 -29.28 7.55
#